data_AF-A0A535RYR1-F1
#
_entry.id   AF-A0A535RYR1-F1
#
_cell.length_a   1.000
_cell.length_b   1.000
_cell.length_c   1.000
_cell.angle_alpha   90.00
_cell.angle_beta   90.00
_cell.angle_gamma   90.00
#
_symmetry.space_group_name_H-M   'P 1'
#
loop_
_entity.id
_entity.type
_entity.pdbx_description
1 polymer ?
#
loop_
_entity_poly.entity_id
_entity_poly.type
_entity_poly.pdbx_seq_one_letter_code
_entity_poly.pdbx_strand_id
1 'polypeptide(L)' 'MIAAKDARRIKADRRDWINYRVKCPICGEAIGPRNAIREYWDIPPDPPYAALVRCPRGDLVLVEFA' A
#
# COMPACT_ATOMS: atom_id res chain seq x y z
N MET A 1 -11.50 14.82 1.67
CA MET A 1 -11.10 13.67 0.84
C MET A 1 -9.60 13.75 0.55
N ILE A 2 -8.78 13.69 1.60
CA ILE A 2 -7.37 14.06 1.57
C ILE A 2 -6.62 12.93 2.25
N ALA A 3 -5.86 12.13 1.49
CA ALA A 3 -4.85 11.20 2.03
C ALA A 3 -3.99 10.57 0.90
N ALA A 4 -4.57 10.34 -0.29
CA ALA A 4 -3.90 9.59 -1.35
C ALA A 4 -3.08 10.45 -2.33
N LYS A 5 -3.23 11.78 -2.33
CA LYS A 5 -2.56 12.66 -3.31
C LYS A 5 -1.05 12.77 -3.05
N ASP A 6 -0.65 12.76 -1.78
CA ASP A 6 0.75 12.85 -1.33
C ASP A 6 1.35 11.50 -0.91
N ALA A 7 0.57 10.42 -0.98
CA ALA A 7 1.03 9.08 -0.62
C ALA A 7 2.02 8.55 -1.66
N ARG A 8 3.16 8.02 -1.19
CA ARG A 8 4.17 7.45 -2.09
C ARG A 8 3.64 6.14 -2.68
N ARG A 9 3.63 6.03 -4.01
CA ARG A 9 3.08 4.86 -4.71
C ARG A 9 4.16 3.83 -5.00
N ILE A 10 3.88 2.57 -4.76
CA ILE A 10 4.72 1.44 -5.13
C ILE A 10 3.89 0.36 -5.79
N LYS A 11 4.51 -0.38 -6.71
CA LYS A 11 3.93 -1.60 -7.27
C LYS A 11 4.51 -2.81 -6.56
N ALA A 12 3.66 -3.75 -6.19
CA ALA A 12 4.08 -4.98 -5.51
C ALA A 12 3.22 -6.17 -5.95
N ASP A 13 3.81 -7.37 -5.92
CA ASP A 13 3.04 -8.60 -6.10
C ASP A 13 2.15 -8.85 -4.87
N ARG A 14 0.91 -9.30 -5.09
CA ARG A 14 -0.06 -9.56 -4.01
C ARG A 14 0.40 -10.67 -3.07
N ARG A 15 1.10 -11.69 -3.56
CA ARG A 15 1.69 -12.75 -2.74
C ARG A 15 2.80 -12.20 -1.87
N ASP A 16 3.66 -11.33 -2.41
CA ASP A 16 4.70 -10.68 -1.62
C ASP A 16 4.13 -9.76 -0.54
N TRP A 17 3.03 -9.07 -0.84
CA TRP A 17 2.26 -8.30 0.13
C TRP A 17 1.75 -9.17 1.28
N ILE A 18 1.04 -10.25 0.98
CA ILE A 18 0.47 -11.18 1.97
C ILE A 18 1.58 -11.80 2.84
N ASN A 19 2.76 -12.07 2.25
CA ASN A 19 3.89 -12.69 2.94
C ASN A 19 4.86 -11.69 3.60
N TYR A 20 4.50 -10.40 3.75
CA TYR A 20 5.34 -9.36 4.36
C TYR A 20 6.72 -9.20 3.71
N ARG A 21 6.79 -9.39 2.38
CA ARG A 21 8.03 -9.23 1.59
C ARG A 21 8.18 -7.85 0.96
N VAL A 22 7.12 -7.05 0.95
CA VAL A 22 7.15 -5.68 0.44
C VAL A 22 7.88 -4.76 1.42
N LYS A 23 8.85 -3.98 0.92
CA LYS A 23 9.58 -2.99 1.73
C LYS A 23 8.94 -1.62 1.60
N CYS A 24 8.78 -0.93 2.73
CA CYS A 24 8.34 0.46 2.75
C CYS A 24 9.40 1.34 2.08
N PRO A 25 9.06 2.14 1.06
CA PRO A 25 10.01 3.02 0.38
C PRO A 25 10.49 4.20 1.24
N ILE A 26 9.93 4.38 2.44
CA ILE A 26 10.21 5.51 3.34
C ILE A 26 11.19 5.09 4.44
N CYS A 27 10.89 4.01 5.17
CA CYS A 27 11.71 3.55 6.29
C CYS A 27 12.50 2.26 6.02
N GLY A 28 12.23 1.55 4.92
CA GLY A 28 12.87 0.27 4.59
C GLY A 28 12.34 -0.94 5.36
N GLU A 29 11.37 -0.77 6.25
CA GLU A 29 10.76 -1.89 7.00
C GLU A 29 9.82 -2.73 6.14
N ALA A 30 9.57 -3.97 6.55
CA ALA A 30 8.60 -4.82 5.88
C ALA A 30 7.16 -4.34 6.17
N ILE A 31 6.36 -4.20 5.13
CA ILE A 31 4.94 -3.82 5.21
C ILE A 31 4.07 -4.92 4.60
N GLY A 32 2.87 -5.08 5.15
CA GLY A 32 1.90 -6.07 4.68
C GLY A 32 0.47 -5.73 5.13
N PRO A 33 -0.48 -6.67 5.04
CA PRO A 33 -1.91 -6.45 5.29
C PRO A 33 -2.21 -5.80 6.65
N ARG A 34 -1.46 -6.14 7.70
CA ARG A 34 -1.62 -5.55 9.04
C ARG A 34 -1.33 -4.05 9.09
N ASN A 35 -0.57 -3.52 8.14
CA ASN A 35 -0.22 -2.10 8.06
C ASN A 35 -1.22 -1.32 7.18
N ALA A 36 -2.15 -2.02 6.50
CA ALA A 36 -3.16 -1.38 5.67
C ALA A 36 -4.16 -0.63 6.54
N ILE A 37 -4.32 0.66 6.26
CA ILE A 37 -5.38 1.50 6.80
C ILE A 37 -6.66 1.27 6.01
N ARG A 38 -6.52 1.10 4.69
CA ARG A 38 -7.62 0.90 3.76
C ARG A 38 -7.17 0.06 2.58
N GLU A 39 -7.89 -1.01 2.31
CA GLU A 39 -7.72 -1.79 1.09
C GLU A 39 -8.81 -1.39 0.10
N TYR A 40 -8.39 -1.10 -1.13
CA TYR A 40 -9.22 -0.80 -2.27
C TYR A 40 -9.39 -2.09 -3.06
N TRP A 41 -10.39 -2.87 -2.64
CA TRP A 41 -10.92 -4.01 -3.37
C TRP A 41 -12.00 -3.47 -4.33
N ASP A 42 -11.63 -3.09 -5.56
CA ASP A 42 -12.52 -2.68 -6.67
C ASP A 42 -13.71 -1.71 -6.36
N ILE A 43 -13.60 -0.45 -6.81
CA ILE A 43 -14.75 0.40 -7.18
C ILE A 43 -14.52 0.81 -8.65
N PRO A 44 -15.38 0.40 -9.61
CA PRO A 44 -15.23 0.74 -11.03
C PRO A 44 -15.09 2.26 -11.29
N PRO A 45 -14.35 2.73 -12.33
CA PRO A 45 -13.93 1.98 -13.52
C PRO A 45 -12.42 1.70 -13.71
N ASP A 46 -11.51 2.12 -12.82
CA ASP A 46 -10.06 1.93 -13.07
C ASP A 46 -9.35 1.07 -11.99
N PRO A 47 -8.64 -0.01 -12.37
CA PRO A 47 -7.84 -0.86 -11.47
C PRO A 47 -6.50 -0.17 -11.08
N PRO A 48 -5.82 -0.58 -9.97
CA PRO A 48 -5.75 -1.96 -9.47
C PRO A 48 -6.12 -2.14 -7.99
N TYR A 49 -6.22 -3.41 -7.56
CA TYR A 49 -6.22 -3.78 -6.15
C TYR A 49 -5.10 -3.01 -5.44
N ALA A 50 -5.43 -2.12 -4.51
CA ALA A 50 -4.43 -1.29 -3.86
C ALA A 50 -4.65 -1.25 -2.35
N ALA A 51 -3.59 -1.06 -1.58
CA ALA A 51 -3.68 -0.84 -0.15
C ALA A 51 -3.06 0.52 0.20
N LEU A 52 -3.81 1.38 0.89
CA LEU A 52 -3.24 2.52 1.59
C LEU A 52 -2.70 2.03 2.93
N VAL A 53 -1.41 2.23 3.12
CA VAL A 53 -0.61 1.67 4.21
C VAL A 53 -0.05 2.80 5.04
N ARG A 54 -0.11 2.65 6.37
CA ARG A 54 0.64 3.54 7.27
C ARG A 54 2.06 3.02 7.43
N CYS A 55 3.03 3.83 7.03
CA CYS A 55 4.41 3.62 7.39
C CYS A 55 4.56 3.67 8.92
N PRO A 56 5.35 2.78 9.55
CA PRO A 56 5.66 2.85 10.98
C PRO A 56 6.22 4.21 11.43
N ARG A 57 6.84 4.97 10.52
CA ARG A 57 7.37 6.32 10.79
C ARG A 57 6.35 7.46 10.62
N GLY A 58 5.11 7.14 10.26
CA GLY A 58 3.99 8.10 10.25
C GLY A 58 3.47 8.49 8.88
N ASP A 59 4.22 8.25 7.81
CA ASP A 59 3.83 8.59 6.43
C ASP A 59 2.85 7.59 5.78
N LEU A 60 2.26 7.97 4.65
CA LEU A 60 1.33 7.14 3.88
C LEU A 60 1.97 6.59 2.61
N VAL A 61 1.74 5.30 2.35
CA VAL A 61 2.20 4.59 1.15
C VAL A 61 1.01 3.94 0.47
N LEU A 62 0.88 4.11 -0.84
CA LEU A 62 -0.11 3.42 -1.65
C LEU A 62 0.59 2.24 -2.34
N VAL A 63 0.16 1.03 -2.02
CA VAL A 63 0.67 -0.21 -2.62
C VAL A 63 -0.32 -0.63 -3.69
N GLU A 64 0.08 -0.54 -4.95
CA GLU A 64 -0.69 -1.00 -6.11
C GLU A 64 -0.27 -2.45 -6.40
N PHE A 65 -1.22 -3.38 -6.41
CA PHE A 65 -0.94 -4.77 -6.74
C PHE A 65 -0.95 -4.94 -8.27
N ALA A 66 0.12 -5.51 -8.82
CA ALA A 66 0.27 -5.82 -10.23
C ALA A 66 0.28 -7.33 -10.47
#